data_AF-A0A0A3XEP5-F1
#
_entry.id   AF-A0A0A3XEP5-F1
#
_cell.length_a   1.000
_cell.length_b   1.000
_cell.length_c   1.000
_cell.angle_alpha   90.00
_cell.angle_beta   90.00
_cell.angle_gamma   90.00
#
_symmetry.space_group_name_H-M   'P 1'
#
loop_
_entity.id
_entity.type
_entity.pdbx_description
1 polymer ?
#
loop_
_entity_poly.entity_id
_entity_poly.type
_entity_poly.pdbx_seq_one_letter_code
_entity_poly.pdbx_strand_id
1 'polypeptide(L)'
;MGTTTGIDSITVDIIENALKNIKEEMDVTLFRSAMSPVIREQHDCFPMITDPDGKMVVGNFGSHVPEVVAQFPEGVHEGDVIFLSDPYSCGGSISHINDWMVIVPIYHHNSLVGYASMFGHVM
;
A
#
# COMPACT_ATOMS: atom_id res chain seq x y z
N MET A 1 -27.81 -11.80 -7.97
CA MET A 1 -28.57 -10.58 -7.65
C MET A 1 -27.57 -9.45 -7.63
N GLY A 2 -27.48 -8.66 -8.71
CA GLY A 2 -26.50 -7.60 -8.85
C GLY A 2 -26.88 -6.42 -7.96
N THR A 3 -26.00 -6.06 -7.03
CA THR A 3 -26.10 -4.81 -6.28
C THR A 3 -25.68 -3.68 -7.21
N THR A 4 -26.63 -3.01 -7.85
CA THR A 4 -26.38 -1.71 -8.48
C THR A 4 -26.11 -0.70 -7.38
N THR A 5 -24.84 -0.56 -7.01
CA THR A 5 -24.33 0.69 -6.43
C THR A 5 -24.80 1.83 -7.34
N GLY A 6 -25.39 2.90 -6.79
CA GLY A 6 -25.87 4.06 -7.55
C GLY A 6 -24.76 4.88 -8.23
N ILE A 7 -23.61 4.26 -8.49
CA ILE A 7 -22.43 4.82 -9.14
C ILE A 7 -22.45 4.29 -10.57
N ASP A 8 -22.39 5.19 -11.55
CA ASP A 8 -22.37 4.83 -12.96
C ASP A 8 -21.02 4.20 -13.34
N SER A 9 -21.02 3.42 -14.42
CA SER A 9 -19.81 2.70 -14.87
C SER A 9 -18.68 3.63 -15.29
N ILE A 10 -18.97 4.83 -15.81
CA ILE A 10 -17.94 5.80 -16.23
C ILE A 10 -17.19 6.29 -14.99
N THR A 11 -17.90 6.60 -13.92
CA THR A 11 -17.28 6.99 -12.65
C THR A 11 -16.39 5.88 -12.08
N VAL A 12 -16.85 4.63 -12.11
CA VAL A 12 -16.04 3.48 -11.68
C VAL A 12 -14.77 3.36 -12.53
N ASP A 13 -14.89 3.43 -13.85
CA ASP A 13 -13.75 3.34 -14.77
C ASP A 13 -12.73 4.46 -14.52
N ILE A 14 -13.19 5.70 -14.31
CA ILE A 14 -12.30 6.84 -14.01
C ILE A 14 -11.54 6.60 -12.72
N ILE A 15 -12.23 6.18 -11.65
CA ILE A 15 -11.61 5.95 -10.34
C ILE A 15 -10.61 4.80 -10.42
N GLU A 16 -10.96 3.70 -11.08
CA GLU A 16 -10.07 2.54 -11.22
C GLU A 16 -8.79 2.91 -11.98
N ASN A 17 -8.90 3.65 -13.09
CA ASN A 17 -7.74 4.10 -13.85
C ASN A 17 -6.89 5.11 -13.08
N ALA A 18 -7.52 6.01 -12.33
CA ALA A 18 -6.80 6.94 -11.46
C ALA A 18 -5.97 6.21 -10.40
N LEU A 19 -6.56 5.21 -9.72
CA LEU A 19 -5.85 4.41 -8.70
C LEU A 19 -4.71 3.58 -9.31
N LYS A 20 -4.90 3.00 -10.49
CA LYS A 20 -3.83 2.31 -11.23
C LYS A 20 -2.68 3.27 -11.56
N ASN A 21 -3.01 4.47 -12.02
CA ASN A 21 -1.99 5.46 -12.37
C ASN A 21 -1.24 5.97 -11.12
N ILE A 22 -1.93 6.16 -9.97
CA ILE A 22 -1.27 6.48 -8.70
C ILE A 22 -0.25 5.39 -8.34
N LYS A 23 -0.61 4.10 -8.47
CA LYS A 23 0.33 3.00 -8.24
C LYS A 23 1.55 3.08 -9.15
N GLU A 24 1.37 3.38 -10.44
CA GLU A 24 2.49 3.58 -11.38
C GLU A 24 3.37 4.77 -10.97
N GLU A 25 2.78 5.87 -10.51
CA GLU A 25 3.55 7.02 -10.01
C GLU A 25 4.34 6.69 -8.74
N MET A 26 3.79 5.86 -7.84
CA MET A 26 4.52 5.35 -6.67
C MET A 26 5.76 4.55 -7.09
N ASP A 27 5.61 3.64 -8.05
CA ASP A 27 6.71 2.85 -8.62
C ASP A 27 7.78 3.77 -9.24
N VAL A 28 7.39 4.68 -10.14
CA VAL A 28 8.31 5.61 -10.82
C VAL A 28 9.04 6.49 -9.82
N THR A 29 8.35 6.99 -8.79
CA THR A 29 8.94 7.84 -7.75
C THR A 29 10.02 7.08 -6.98
N LEU A 30 9.74 5.83 -6.61
CA LEU A 30 10.71 5.00 -5.90
C LEU A 30 11.90 4.62 -6.79
N PHE A 31 11.67 4.14 -8.02
CA PHE A 31 12.76 3.78 -8.94
C PHE A 31 13.74 4.92 -9.20
N ARG A 32 13.23 6.16 -9.29
CA ARG A 32 14.06 7.34 -9.59
C ARG A 32 14.84 7.85 -8.38
N SER A 33 14.43 7.51 -7.17
CA SER A 33 15.04 7.98 -5.92
C SER A 33 15.84 6.91 -5.18
N ALA A 34 15.62 5.63 -5.50
CA ALA A 34 16.30 4.52 -4.85
C ALA A 34 17.80 4.49 -5.17
N MET A 35 18.60 4.34 -4.12
CA MET A 35 20.04 4.06 -4.25
C MET A 35 20.32 2.57 -4.49
N SER A 36 19.44 1.69 -4.01
CA SER A 36 19.62 0.24 -4.21
C SER A 36 19.40 -0.14 -5.67
N PRO A 37 20.35 -0.85 -6.31
CA PRO A 37 20.18 -1.33 -7.69
C PRO A 37 19.08 -2.39 -7.79
N VAL A 38 18.78 -3.11 -6.72
CA VAL A 38 17.70 -4.11 -6.70
C VAL A 38 16.35 -3.43 -6.92
N ILE A 39 16.12 -2.29 -6.27
CA ILE A 39 14.93 -1.47 -6.52
C ILE A 39 15.04 -0.73 -7.87
N ARG A 40 16.14 -0.02 -8.12
CA ARG A 40 16.28 0.89 -9.27
C ARG A 40 16.32 0.16 -10.63
N GLU A 41 16.86 -1.06 -10.68
CA GLU A 41 17.09 -1.77 -11.95
C GLU A 41 16.31 -3.09 -12.04
N GLN A 42 16.14 -3.82 -10.94
CA GLN A 42 15.37 -5.08 -10.94
C GLN A 42 13.89 -4.85 -10.63
N HIS A 43 13.54 -3.68 -10.10
CA HIS A 43 12.18 -3.30 -9.71
C HIS A 43 11.57 -4.24 -8.66
N ASP A 44 12.39 -4.72 -7.71
CA ASP A 44 11.92 -5.52 -6.58
C ASP A 44 11.34 -4.61 -5.49
N CYS A 45 10.18 -4.03 -5.80
CA CYS A 45 9.35 -3.26 -4.88
C CYS A 45 7.88 -3.37 -5.26
N PHE A 46 7.01 -3.18 -4.27
CA PHE A 46 5.59 -3.44 -4.42
C PHE A 46 4.76 -2.37 -3.71
N PRO A 47 4.18 -1.41 -4.48
CA PRO A 47 3.23 -0.44 -3.96
C PRO A 47 1.86 -1.07 -3.73
N MET A 48 1.12 -0.50 -2.80
CA MET A 48 -0.25 -0.89 -2.49
C MET A 48 -1.08 0.29 -2.00
N ILE A 49 -2.36 0.29 -2.38
CA ILE A 49 -3.41 1.12 -1.81
C ILE A 49 -4.53 0.20 -1.33
N THR A 50 -5.01 0.42 -0.12
CA THR A 50 -6.06 -0.39 0.51
C THR A 50 -7.29 0.44 0.87
N ASP A 51 -8.39 -0.25 1.18
CA ASP A 51 -9.53 0.32 1.88
C ASP A 51 -9.21 0.50 3.39
N PRO A 52 -10.14 1.06 4.20
CA PRO A 52 -9.93 1.24 5.64
C PRO A 52 -9.76 -0.06 6.45
N ASP A 53 -10.28 -1.18 5.94
CA ASP A 53 -10.09 -2.51 6.55
C ASP A 53 -8.72 -3.12 6.19
N GLY A 54 -7.90 -2.39 5.41
CA GLY A 54 -6.62 -2.88 4.91
C GLY A 54 -6.77 -3.87 3.75
N LYS A 55 -7.94 -4.02 3.11
CA LYS A 55 -8.08 -4.87 1.92
C LYS A 55 -7.53 -4.16 0.71
N MET A 56 -6.75 -4.87 -0.11
CA MET A 56 -6.14 -4.29 -1.30
C MET A 56 -7.22 -3.79 -2.27
N VAL A 57 -7.06 -2.53 -2.69
CA VAL A 57 -7.82 -1.92 -3.79
C VAL A 57 -6.98 -1.93 -5.06
N VAL A 58 -5.70 -1.54 -4.96
CA VAL A 58 -4.71 -1.62 -6.04
C VAL A 58 -3.37 -2.06 -5.47
N GLY A 59 -2.69 -2.98 -6.16
CA GLY A 59 -1.38 -3.51 -5.77
C GLY A 59 -1.00 -4.72 -6.63
N ASN A 60 0.08 -5.42 -6.25
CA ASN A 60 0.58 -6.58 -7.01
C ASN A 60 0.14 -7.93 -6.42
N PHE A 61 0.01 -8.04 -5.09
CA PHE A 61 -0.26 -9.28 -4.37
C PHE A 61 -1.28 -9.06 -3.25
N GLY A 62 -1.65 -10.11 -2.50
CA GLY A 62 -2.53 -10.00 -1.34
C GLY A 62 -2.06 -8.95 -0.32
N SER A 63 -3.01 -8.38 0.43
CA SER A 63 -2.70 -7.27 1.34
C SER A 63 -1.92 -7.70 2.57
N HIS A 64 -0.83 -6.97 2.84
CA HIS A 64 0.01 -7.11 4.04
C HIS A 64 -0.34 -6.11 5.14
N VAL A 65 -1.22 -5.14 4.87
CA VAL A 65 -1.59 -4.07 5.79
C VAL A 65 -2.32 -4.57 7.05
N PRO A 66 -3.34 -5.47 6.96
CA PRO A 66 -4.16 -5.83 8.13
C PRO A 66 -3.37 -6.38 9.31
N GLU A 67 -2.38 -7.23 9.04
CA GLU A 67 -1.55 -7.86 10.07
C GLU A 67 -0.66 -6.83 10.80
N VAL A 68 -0.15 -5.85 10.05
CA VAL A 68 0.69 -4.79 10.62
C VAL A 68 -0.16 -3.83 11.44
N VAL A 69 -1.28 -3.34 10.91
CA VAL A 69 -2.12 -2.36 11.61
C VAL A 69 -2.81 -2.95 12.84
N ALA A 70 -3.06 -4.26 12.88
CA ALA A 70 -3.64 -4.95 14.03
C ALA A 70 -2.77 -4.88 15.30
N GLN A 71 -1.48 -4.55 15.16
CA GLN A 71 -0.55 -4.38 16.29
C GLN A 71 -0.72 -3.04 17.02
N PHE A 72 -1.50 -2.11 16.46
CA PHE A 72 -1.78 -0.79 17.00
C PHE A 72 -3.22 -0.74 17.51
N PRO A 73 -3.52 -1.24 18.73
CA PRO A 73 -4.88 -1.33 19.25
C PRO A 73 -5.54 0.05 19.46
N GLU A 74 -4.75 1.10 19.62
CA GLU A 74 -5.18 2.49 19.65
C GLU A 74 -5.55 3.05 18.27
N GLY A 75 -5.24 2.32 17.20
CA GLY A 75 -5.40 2.75 15.82
C GLY A 75 -4.19 3.50 15.27
N VAL A 76 -4.19 3.70 13.95
CA VAL A 76 -3.16 4.48 13.24
C VAL A 76 -3.77 5.82 12.82
N HIS A 77 -3.17 6.91 13.25
CA HIS A 77 -3.73 8.26 13.17
C HIS A 77 -3.14 9.05 12.00
N GLU A 78 -3.85 10.11 11.59
CA GLU A 78 -3.40 10.98 10.51
C GLU A 78 -2.00 11.55 10.80
N GLY A 79 -1.08 11.34 9.85
CA GLY A 79 0.32 11.75 9.98
C GLY A 79 1.26 10.68 10.52
N ASP A 80 0.75 9.55 11.02
CA ASP A 80 1.59 8.43 11.45
C ASP A 80 2.29 7.77 10.25
N VAL A 81 3.49 7.25 10.50
CA VAL A 81 4.27 6.47 9.53
C VAL A 81 4.75 5.20 10.22
N ILE A 82 4.33 4.06 9.69
CA ILE A 82 4.80 2.76 10.16
C ILE A 82 5.95 2.33 9.25
N PHE A 83 7.07 1.95 9.85
CA PHE A 83 8.22 1.38 9.17
C PHE A 83 8.59 0.06 9.82
N LEU A 84 8.77 -0.99 9.01
CA LEU A 84 9.23 -2.28 9.50
C LEU A 84 10.07 -3.03 8.47
N SER A 85 10.90 -3.94 8.95
CA SER A 85 11.64 -4.92 8.15
C SER A 85 11.60 -6.32 8.77
N ASP A 86 10.76 -6.53 9.79
CA ASP A 86 10.62 -7.82 10.48
C ASP A 86 9.54 -8.67 9.79
N PRO A 87 9.90 -9.80 9.16
CA PRO A 87 8.95 -10.69 8.50
C PRO A 87 7.85 -11.23 9.41
N TYR A 88 8.14 -11.39 10.70
CA TYR A 88 7.18 -11.96 11.65
C TYR A 88 6.08 -10.96 12.01
N SER A 89 6.42 -9.67 12.05
CA SER A 89 5.48 -8.57 12.32
C SER A 89 4.51 -8.29 11.17
N CYS A 90 4.57 -9.00 10.04
CA CYS A 90 3.62 -8.83 8.94
C CYS A 90 3.11 -10.18 8.38
N GLY A 91 3.17 -11.24 9.20
CA GLY A 91 2.70 -12.57 8.80
C GLY A 91 3.47 -13.19 7.63
N GLY A 92 4.74 -12.80 7.43
CA GLY A 92 5.59 -13.26 6.34
C GLY A 92 5.31 -12.61 4.99
N SER A 93 4.54 -11.52 4.95
CA SER A 93 4.24 -10.80 3.71
C SER A 93 5.48 -10.20 3.04
N ILE A 94 6.45 -9.74 3.84
CA ILE A 94 7.83 -9.60 3.41
C ILE A 94 8.63 -10.81 3.88
N SER A 95 9.63 -11.22 3.10
CA SER A 95 10.22 -12.55 3.25
C SER A 95 11.47 -12.57 4.12
N HIS A 96 12.17 -11.44 4.22
CA HIS A 96 13.44 -11.33 4.93
C HIS A 96 13.76 -9.87 5.29
N ILE A 97 14.77 -9.67 6.14
CA ILE A 97 15.16 -8.37 6.70
C ILE A 97 15.53 -7.28 5.67
N ASN A 98 15.88 -7.68 4.44
CA ASN A 98 16.20 -6.73 3.38
C ASN A 98 14.95 -6.10 2.75
N ASP A 99 13.76 -6.64 2.99
CA ASP A 99 12.52 -6.03 2.53
C ASP A 99 12.10 -4.97 3.53
N TRP A 100 12.17 -3.70 3.15
CA TRP A 100 11.79 -2.60 4.01
C TRP A 100 10.42 -2.08 3.61
N MET A 101 9.48 -2.10 4.55
CA MET A 101 8.09 -1.71 4.34
C MET A 101 7.77 -0.41 5.05
N VAL A 102 7.04 0.46 4.35
CA VAL A 102 6.39 1.64 4.88
C VAL A 102 4.88 1.50 4.70
N ILE A 103 4.11 1.89 5.72
CA ILE A 103 2.65 2.03 5.66
C ILE A 103 2.29 3.41 6.22
N VAL A 104 1.44 4.13 5.50
CA VAL A 104 0.88 5.42 5.93
C VAL A 104 -0.65 5.37 5.82
N PRO A 105 -1.39 5.87 6.81
CA PRO A 105 -2.83 5.96 6.72
C PRO A 105 -3.24 7.13 5.81
N ILE A 106 -4.31 6.92 5.04
CA ILE A 106 -4.90 7.93 4.17
C ILE A 106 -6.16 8.44 4.87
N TYR A 107 -6.16 9.71 5.24
CA TYR A 107 -7.30 10.38 5.86
C TYR A 107 -7.95 11.38 4.90
N HIS A 108 -9.27 11.50 5.00
CA HIS A 108 -10.05 12.52 4.31
C HIS A 108 -11.17 13.00 5.25
N HIS A 109 -11.20 14.30 5.52
CA HIS A 109 -12.14 14.90 6.49
C HIS A 109 -12.18 14.14 7.84
N ASN A 110 -11.01 13.95 8.44
CA ASN A 110 -10.83 13.25 9.73
C ASN A 110 -11.34 11.80 9.76
N SER A 111 -11.53 11.18 8.59
CA SER A 111 -11.93 9.79 8.46
C SER A 111 -10.85 9.00 7.74
N LEU A 112 -10.47 7.86 8.30
CA LEU A 112 -9.58 6.90 7.63
C LEU A 112 -10.31 6.35 6.39
N VAL A 113 -9.73 6.57 5.21
CA VAL A 113 -10.27 6.08 3.94
C VAL A 113 -9.45 4.95 3.32
N GLY A 114 -8.27 4.67 3.88
CA GLY A 114 -7.42 3.58 3.41
C GLY A 114 -6.00 3.69 3.93
N TYR A 115 -5.11 2.87 3.38
CA TYR A 115 -3.68 2.94 3.64
C TYR A 115 -2.93 2.95 2.31
N ALA A 116 -1.82 3.68 2.25
CA ALA A 116 -0.81 3.52 1.23
C ALA A 116 0.36 2.74 1.82
N SER A 117 0.88 1.79 1.07
CA SER A 117 2.06 1.04 1.46
C SER A 117 3.03 0.87 0.30
N MET A 118 4.29 0.75 0.65
CA MET A 118 5.37 0.43 -0.26
C MET A 118 6.34 -0.46 0.50
N PHE A 119 6.78 -1.57 -0.10
CA PHE A 119 8.01 -2.21 0.33
C PHE A 119 8.94 -2.46 -0.83
N GLY A 120 10.24 -2.57 -0.55
CA GLY A 120 11.24 -2.91 -1.55
C GLY A 120 12.48 -3.51 -0.94
N HIS A 121 13.19 -4.29 -1.75
CA HIS A 121 14.40 -4.99 -1.33
C HIS A 121 15.60 -4.05 -1.31
N VAL A 122 16.08 -3.71 -0.11
CA VAL A 122 17.26 -2.88 0.06
C VAL A 122 18.53 -3.74 0.10
N MET A 123 19.47 -3.41 -0.78
CA MET A 123 20.84 -3.97 -0.85
C MET A 123 21.80 -2.92 -1.41
#